data_AF-X1N7B5-F1
#
_entry.id   AF-X1N7B5-F1
#
_cell.length_a   1.000
_cell.length_b   1.000
_cell.length_c   1.000
_cell.angle_alpha   90.00
_cell.angle_beta   90.00
_cell.angle_gamma   90.00
#
_symmetry.space_group_name_H-M   'P 1'
#
loop_
_entity.id
_entity.type
_entity.pdbx_description
1 polymer ?
#
loop_
_entity_poly.entity_id
_entity_poly.type
_entity_poly.pdbx_seq_one_letter_code
_entity_poly.pdbx_strand_id
1 'polypeptide(L)' 'MITKDFSKLEKKLNLKFKNKDLLVQAFVHRSFLNENPDLKLSHNERLEFLGDAILEQVVTEYLFRNYP' A
#
# COMPACT_ATOMS: atom_id res chain seq x y z
N MET A 1 -12.60 -9.53 10.99
CA MET A 1 -11.75 -8.59 10.23
C MET A 1 -10.87 -7.85 11.21
N ILE A 2 -9.55 -7.82 11.01
CA ILE A 2 -8.68 -6.90 11.76
C ILE A 2 -9.01 -5.50 11.26
N THR A 3 -9.80 -4.75 12.04
CA THR A 3 -10.10 -3.34 11.76
C THR A 3 -9.05 -2.50 12.45
N LYS A 4 -7.90 -2.31 11.79
CA LYS A 4 -6.92 -1.33 12.23
C LYS A 4 -7.44 0.06 11.88
N ASP A 5 -7.52 0.95 12.86
CA ASP A 5 -7.99 2.31 12.63
C ASP A 5 -6.91 3.16 11.93
N PHE A 6 -7.18 3.53 10.68
CA PHE A 6 -6.31 4.38 9.88
C PHE A 6 -6.80 5.84 9.77
N SER A 7 -7.82 6.24 10.53
CA SER A 7 -8.41 7.60 10.48
C SER A 7 -7.35 8.70 10.66
N LYS A 8 -6.39 8.50 11.57
CA LYS A 8 -5.26 9.43 11.81
C LYS A 8 -4.33 9.52 10.60
N LEU A 9 -4.04 8.40 9.95
CA LEU A 9 -3.17 8.36 8.75
C LEU A 9 -3.84 9.08 7.59
N GLU A 10 -5.10 8.76 7.33
CA GLU A 10 -5.90 9.39 6.29
C GLU A 10 -6.00 10.91 6.46
N LYS A 11 -6.24 11.36 7.69
CA LYS A 11 -6.24 12.79 8.02
C LYS A 11 -4.86 13.43 7.77
N LYS A 12 -3.77 12.76 8.13
CA LYS A 12 -2.40 13.27 7.94
C LYS A 12 -2.01 13.34 6.45
N LEU A 13 -2.43 12.36 5.66
CA LEU A 13 -2.18 12.32 4.21
C LEU A 13 -3.16 13.17 3.41
N ASN A 14 -4.23 13.67 4.04
CA ASN A 14 -5.36 14.31 3.38
C ASN A 14 -5.96 13.43 2.26
N LEU A 15 -6.05 12.13 2.51
CA LEU A 15 -6.55 11.12 1.58
C LEU A 15 -7.68 10.32 2.24
N LYS A 16 -8.72 10.01 1.46
CA LYS A 16 -9.79 9.10 1.88
C LYS A 16 -9.80 7.87 0.97
N PHE A 17 -9.42 6.72 1.53
CA PHE A 17 -9.44 5.46 0.81
C PHE A 17 -10.89 4.99 0.62
N LYS A 18 -11.25 4.74 -0.65
CA LYS A 18 -12.57 4.20 -1.02
C LYS A 18 -12.73 2.76 -0.50
N ASN A 19 -11.68 1.94 -0.65
CA ASN A 19 -11.63 0.57 -0.15
C ASN A 19 -10.62 0.50 1.00
N LYS A 20 -11.11 0.29 2.22
CA LYS A 20 -10.28 0.19 3.43
C LYS A 20 -9.50 -1.12 3.49
N ASP A 21 -9.98 -2.19 2.84
CA ASP A 21 -9.30 -3.48 2.85
C ASP A 21 -7.97 -3.40 2.09
N LEU A 22 -7.90 -2.62 1.01
CA LEU A 22 -6.64 -2.34 0.32
C LEU A 22 -5.65 -1.59 1.21
N LEU A 23 -6.13 -0.64 2.00
CA LEU A 23 -5.30 0.08 2.96
C LEU A 23 -4.80 -0.86 4.06
N VAL A 24 -5.66 -1.70 4.62
CA VAL A 24 -5.25 -2.73 5.59
C VAL A 24 -4.20 -3.65 4.97
N GLN A 25 -4.46 -4.19 3.78
CA GLN A 25 -3.56 -5.09 3.06
C GLN A 25 -2.19 -4.47 2.81
N ALA A 26 -2.12 -3.18 2.44
CA ALA A 26 -0.85 -2.48 2.21
C ALA A 26 0.08 -2.50 3.44
N PHE A 27 -0.48 -2.62 4.64
CA PHE A 27 0.26 -2.70 5.91
C PHE A 27 0.44 -4.14 6.45
N VAL A 28 0.04 -5.16 5.70
CA VAL A 28 0.22 -6.57 6.08
C VAL A 28 1.44 -7.14 5.36
N HIS A 29 2.54 -7.30 6.10
CA HIS A 29 3.74 -7.97 5.60
C HIS A 29 3.59 -9.50 5.67
N ARG A 30 4.26 -10.23 4.78
CA ARG A 30 4.24 -11.71 4.75
C ARG A 30 4.68 -12.34 6.07
N SER A 31 5.68 -11.78 6.76
CA SER A 31 6.17 -12.33 8.03
C SER A 31 5.09 -12.32 9.11
N PHE A 32 4.27 -11.27 9.13
CA PHE A 32 3.16 -11.17 10.08
C PHE A 32 2.12 -12.29 9.86
N LEU A 33 1.84 -12.66 8.59
CA LEU A 33 0.94 -13.77 8.29
C LEU A 33 1.57 -15.13 8.64
N ASN A 34 2.88 -15.29 8.42
CA ASN A 34 3.58 -16.52 8.78
C ASN A 34 3.57 -16.77 10.29
N GLU A 35 3.61 -15.71 11.10
CA GLU A 35 3.51 -15.79 12.57
C GLU A 35 2.06 -15.96 13.06
N ASN A 36 1.07 -15.66 12.22
CA ASN A 36 -0.36 -15.68 12.57
C ASN A 36 -1.17 -16.46 11.52
N PRO A 37 -0.98 -17.79 11.39
CA PRO A 37 -1.53 -18.58 10.29
C PRO A 37 -3.06 -18.65 10.26
N ASP A 38 -3.73 -18.41 11.39
CA ASP A 38 -5.19 -18.38 11.48
C ASP A 38 -5.81 -17.12 10.83
N LEU A 39 -4.99 -16.07 10.58
CA LEU A 39 -5.44 -14.86 9.91
C LEU A 39 -5.52 -15.09 8.40
N LYS A 40 -6.75 -15.24 7.90
CA LYS A 40 -7.06 -15.26 6.45
C LYS A 40 -7.00 -13.86 5.84
N LEU A 41 -5.84 -13.22 5.87
CA LEU A 41 -5.57 -11.92 5.25
C LEU A 41 -4.61 -12.09 4.06
N SER A 42 -4.73 -11.21 3.07
CA SER A 42 -3.73 -11.08 2.01
C SER A 42 -2.57 -10.19 2.49
N HIS A 43 -1.35 -10.48 2.03
CA HIS A 43 -0.18 -9.63 2.26
C HIS A 43 -0.01 -8.57 1.16
N ASN A 44 0.92 -7.65 1.39
CA ASN A 44 1.17 -6.47 0.57
C ASN A 44 2.02 -6.71 -0.70
N GLU A 45 2.74 -7.82 -0.84
CA GLU A 45 3.71 -8.02 -1.96
C GLU A 45 3.15 -7.70 -3.36
N ARG A 46 1.87 -8.03 -3.66
CA ARG A 46 1.25 -7.67 -4.94
C ARG A 46 1.01 -6.17 -5.11
N LEU A 47 0.67 -5.48 -4.02
CA LEU A 47 0.50 -4.03 -3.99
C LEU A 47 1.86 -3.32 -4.07
N GLU A 48 2.88 -3.88 -3.45
CA GLU A 48 4.27 -3.42 -3.53
C GLU A 48 4.78 -3.48 -4.97
N PHE A 49 4.67 -4.64 -5.63
CA PHE A 49 5.04 -4.81 -7.03
C PHE A 49 4.34 -3.79 -7.96
N LEU A 50 3.04 -3.56 -7.76
CA LEU A 50 2.31 -2.55 -8.53
C LEU A 50 2.78 -1.12 -8.19
N GLY A 51 3.03 -0.85 -6.91
CA GLY A 51 3.50 0.45 -6.43
C GLY A 51 4.83 0.84 -7.05
N ASP A 52 5.77 -0.10 -7.15
CA ASP A 52 7.08 0.10 -7.75
C ASP A 52 6.96 0.49 -9.23
N ALA A 53 6.15 -0.25 -10.00
CA ALA A 53 5.94 0.04 -11.41
C ALA A 53 5.33 1.44 -11.64
N ILE A 54 4.36 1.84 -10.81
CA ILE A 54 3.75 3.17 -10.89
C ILE A 54 4.75 4.27 -10.49
N LEU A 55 5.53 4.06 -9.43
CA LEU A 55 6.54 5.01 -9.00
C LEU A 55 7.63 5.20 -10.06
N GLU A 56 8.13 4.10 -10.62
CA GLU A 56 9.11 4.11 -11.72
C GLU A 56 8.59 4.89 -12.92
N GLN A 57 7.35 4.64 -13.34
CA GLN A 57 6.75 5.36 -14.46
C GLN A 57 6.66 6.87 -14.21
N VAL A 58 6.14 7.28 -13.04
CA VAL A 58 5.97 8.70 -12.71
C VAL A 58 7.32 9.42 -12.62
N VAL A 59 8.32 8.79 -12.00
CA VAL A 59 9.67 9.36 -11.90
C VAL A 59 10.32 9.45 -13.28
N THR A 60 10.19 8.42 -14.10
CA THR A 60 10.74 8.39 -15.47
C THR A 60 10.13 9.49 -16.33
N GLU A 61 8.81 9.65 -16.31
CA GLU A 61 8.11 10.71 -17.03
C GLU A 61 8.56 12.10 -16.55
N TYR A 62 8.70 12.28 -15.24
CA TYR A 62 9.18 13.53 -14.66
C TYR A 62 10.60 13.86 -15.13
N LEU A 63 11.53 12.90 -15.05
CA LEU A 63 12.92 13.11 -15.45
C LEU A 63 13.04 13.41 -16.95
N PHE A 64 12.39 12.61 -17.79
CA PHE A 64 12.41 12.81 -19.24
C PHE A 64 11.93 14.21 -19.67
N ARG A 65 10.92 14.75 -18.98
CA ARG A 65 10.35 16.06 -19.32
C ARG A 65 11.16 17.24 -18.80
N ASN A 66 11.81 17.10 -17.64
CA ASN A 66 12.47 18.23 -16.96
C ASN A 66 13.99 18.25 -17.16
N TYR A 67 14.59 17.13 -17.60
CA TYR A 67 16.03 16.97 -17.79
C TYR A 67 16.33 16.19 -19.10
N PRO A 68 16.14 16.82 -20.27
CA PRO A 68 16.30 16.16 -21.58
C PRO A 68 17.76 15.86 -21.94
#